data_AF-A0A1V8RNK0-F1
#
_entry.id   AF-A0A1V8RNK0-F1
#
_cell.length_a   1.000
_cell.length_b   1.000
_cell.length_c   1.000
_cell.angle_alpha   90.00
_cell.angle_beta   90.00
_cell.angle_gamma   90.00
#
_symmetry.space_group_name_H-M   'P 1'
#
loop_
_entity.id
_entity.type
_entity.pdbx_description
1 polymer ?
#
loop_
_entity_poly.entity_id
_entity_poly.type
_entity_poly.pdbx_seq_one_letter_code
_entity_poly.pdbx_strand_id
1 'polypeptide(L)'
;MTPAERARLIDKQEFEAECKAVRSRALQYTQQRQQQERERVQAIELTADNIIHHNMPAEQKEKRRNAGRKAKQHTVNGVSRTLQGWADHLGITYQTLHTRLKTRTLAEVVAMPAGRCMNRHTVNGETRTIHEWADYLGITYHALIKRMQTRTLAEAIAMNDGHKMRPGNSGRQPQLHMVNGEAKTLEEWADHIGISYNGLVTRLKTRTLAEAVAMPPDPRCQRTRGVSSNLEGFEGTGAGSTLQEIPDITLQDKPA
;
A
#
# COMPACT_ATOMS: atom_id res chain seq x y z
N MET A 1 29.95 -38.40 63.97
CA MET A 1 30.11 -37.58 62.76
C MET A 1 31.39 -36.77 62.91
N THR A 2 32.33 -36.94 62.00
CA THR A 2 33.59 -36.19 62.02
C THR A 2 33.38 -34.76 61.50
N PRO A 3 34.21 -33.78 61.88
CA PRO A 3 34.13 -32.42 61.33
C PRO A 3 34.17 -32.39 59.79
N ALA A 4 34.96 -33.28 59.17
CA ALA A 4 35.05 -33.41 57.72
C ALA A 4 33.76 -33.94 57.07
N GLU A 5 33.08 -34.90 57.72
CA GLU A 5 31.76 -35.38 57.26
C GLU A 5 30.70 -34.28 57.35
N ARG A 6 30.76 -33.44 58.39
CA ARG A 6 29.82 -32.32 58.56
C ARG A 6 30.00 -31.26 57.48
N ALA A 7 31.24 -30.92 57.12
CA ALA A 7 31.52 -30.00 56.02
C ALA A 7 30.96 -30.52 54.69
N ARG A 8 31.21 -31.79 54.35
CA ARG A 8 30.68 -32.41 53.11
C ARG A 8 29.15 -32.44 53.07
N LEU A 9 28.49 -32.62 54.21
CA LEU A 9 27.03 -32.59 54.28
C LEU A 9 26.49 -31.19 54.01
N ILE A 10 27.14 -30.16 54.55
CA ILE A 10 26.77 -28.75 54.32
C ILE A 10 26.95 -28.41 52.83
N ASP A 11 28.11 -28.71 52.24
CA ASP A 11 28.37 -28.44 50.82
C ASP A 11 27.34 -29.11 49.91
N LYS A 12 26.96 -30.36 50.22
CA LYS A 12 25.92 -31.09 49.48
C LYS A 12 24.56 -30.41 49.60
N GLN A 13 24.18 -29.96 50.80
CA GLN A 13 22.90 -29.28 51.03
C GLN A 13 22.86 -27.92 50.35
N GLU A 14 23.95 -27.16 50.38
CA GLU A 14 24.08 -25.87 49.70
C GLU A 14 23.98 -26.05 48.18
N PHE A 15 24.70 -27.02 47.62
CA PHE A 15 24.63 -27.32 46.19
C PHE A 15 23.22 -27.75 45.75
N GLU A 16 22.55 -28.59 46.54
CA GLU A 16 21.17 -29.00 46.26
C GLU A 16 20.19 -27.82 46.32
N ALA A 17 20.38 -26.92 47.29
CA ALA A 17 19.57 -25.70 47.43
C ALA A 17 19.78 -24.75 46.24
N GLU A 18 21.02 -24.52 45.81
CA GLU A 18 21.35 -23.72 44.64
C GLU A 18 20.77 -24.31 43.36
N CYS A 19 20.93 -25.62 43.15
CA CYS A 19 20.34 -26.32 42.00
C CYS A 19 18.82 -26.23 41.97
N LYS A 20 18.17 -26.25 43.14
CA LYS A 20 16.71 -26.06 43.24
C LYS A 20 16.32 -24.62 42.91
N ALA A 21 17.08 -23.64 43.39
CA ALA A 21 16.84 -22.21 43.12
C ALA A 21 17.05 -21.85 41.64
N VAL A 22 18.07 -22.43 40.98
CA VAL A 22 18.30 -22.21 39.54
C VAL A 22 17.16 -22.82 38.72
N ARG A 23 16.71 -24.04 39.06
CA ARG A 23 15.58 -24.68 38.39
C ARG A 23 14.28 -23.90 38.56
N SER A 24 14.00 -23.39 39.77
CA SER A 24 12.79 -22.59 40.00
C SER A 24 12.81 -21.28 39.21
N ARG A 25 13.96 -20.59 39.15
CA ARG A 25 14.11 -19.38 38.32
C ARG A 25 13.90 -19.67 36.83
N ALA A 26 14.46 -20.77 36.32
CA ALA A 26 14.28 -21.16 34.92
C ALA A 26 12.79 -21.43 34.60
N LEU A 27 12.08 -22.15 35.48
CA LEU A 27 10.65 -22.40 35.32
C LEU A 27 9.83 -21.11 35.37
N GLN A 28 10.09 -20.23 36.34
CA GLN A 28 9.43 -18.92 36.43
C GLN A 28 9.64 -18.08 35.17
N TYR A 29 10.86 -18.05 34.63
CA TYR A 29 11.16 -17.35 33.40
C TYR A 29 10.34 -17.90 32.21
N THR A 30 10.26 -19.23 32.07
CA THR A 30 9.46 -19.85 30.99
C THR A 30 7.98 -19.54 31.13
N GLN A 31 7.43 -19.57 32.35
CA GLN A 31 6.03 -19.21 32.61
C GLN A 31 5.75 -17.74 32.28
N GLN A 32 6.63 -16.84 32.69
CA GLN A 32 6.52 -15.41 32.38
C GLN A 32 6.55 -15.16 30.88
N ARG A 33 7.44 -15.84 30.14
CA ARG A 33 7.51 -15.74 28.67
C ARG A 33 6.25 -16.26 27.99
N GLN A 34 5.70 -17.38 28.45
CA GLN A 34 4.43 -17.91 27.93
C GLN A 34 3.27 -16.95 28.19
N GLN A 35 3.22 -16.34 29.38
CA GLN A 35 2.19 -15.38 29.75
C GLN A 35 2.27 -14.12 28.87
N GLN A 36 3.47 -13.57 28.67
CA GLN A 36 3.69 -12.44 27.76
C GLN A 36 3.24 -12.74 26.32
N GLU A 37 3.53 -13.94 25.81
CA GLU A 37 3.12 -14.31 24.45
C GLU A 37 1.60 -14.48 24.35
N ARG A 38 0.94 -15.05 25.38
CA ARG A 38 -0.52 -15.13 25.45
C ARG A 38 -1.16 -13.75 25.42
N GLU A 39 -0.65 -12.81 26.22
CA GLU A 39 -1.13 -11.42 26.25
C GLU A 39 -0.92 -10.72 24.91
N ARG A 40 0.22 -10.96 24.25
CA ARG A 40 0.52 -10.42 22.92
C ARG A 40 -0.44 -10.97 21.86
N VAL A 41 -0.70 -12.28 21.86
CA VAL A 41 -1.65 -12.91 20.93
C VAL A 41 -3.07 -12.40 21.18
N GLN A 42 -3.50 -12.32 22.43
CA GLN A 42 -4.82 -11.80 22.79
C GLN A 42 -4.98 -10.33 22.39
N ALA A 43 -3.94 -9.50 22.54
CA ALA A 43 -3.96 -8.13 22.07
C ALA A 43 -4.12 -8.05 20.54
N ILE A 44 -3.46 -8.93 19.80
CA ILE A 44 -3.61 -9.02 18.33
C ILE A 44 -5.03 -9.44 17.97
N GLU A 45 -5.60 -10.45 18.62
CA GLU A 45 -6.98 -10.90 18.39
C GLU A 45 -8.00 -9.78 18.63
N LEU A 46 -7.88 -9.04 19.73
CA LEU A 46 -8.75 -7.89 20.01
C LEU A 46 -8.62 -6.77 18.97
N THR A 47 -7.42 -6.56 18.42
CA THR A 47 -7.25 -5.60 17.30
C THR A 47 -7.82 -6.14 16.00
N ALA A 48 -7.70 -7.43 15.73
CA ALA A 48 -8.29 -8.08 14.55
C ALA A 48 -9.82 -8.01 14.59
N ASP A 49 -10.44 -8.27 15.74
CA ASP A 49 -11.89 -8.17 15.91
C ASP A 49 -12.39 -6.72 15.75
N ASN A 50 -11.62 -5.72 16.21
CA ASN A 50 -11.93 -4.31 15.97
C ASN A 50 -11.82 -3.93 14.48
N ILE A 51 -10.87 -4.51 13.74
CA ILE A 51 -10.72 -4.31 12.30
C ILE A 51 -11.87 -5.00 11.55
N ILE A 52 -12.27 -6.20 11.96
CA ILE A 52 -13.39 -6.95 11.37
C ILE A 52 -14.72 -6.22 11.62
N HIS A 53 -14.95 -5.65 12.80
CA HIS A 53 -16.15 -4.84 13.07
C HIS A 53 -16.21 -3.54 12.26
N HIS A 54 -15.07 -2.96 11.86
CA HIS A 54 -15.05 -1.82 10.93
C HIS A 54 -15.47 -2.21 9.50
N ASN A 55 -15.37 -3.49 9.15
CA ASN A 55 -15.80 -4.09 7.87
C ASN A 55 -17.18 -4.78 7.95
N MET A 56 -18.11 -4.26 8.76
CA MET A 56 -19.53 -4.64 8.62
C MET A 56 -20.02 -4.44 7.17
N PRO A 57 -20.75 -5.40 6.60
CA PRO A 57 -21.22 -5.37 5.21
C PRO A 57 -22.07 -4.13 4.94
N ALA A 58 -21.83 -3.49 3.80
CA ALA A 58 -22.38 -2.18 3.44
C ALA A 58 -23.92 -2.11 3.57
N GLU A 59 -24.62 -3.23 3.32
CA GLU A 59 -26.08 -3.34 3.41
C GLU A 59 -26.67 -3.05 4.81
N GLN A 60 -25.95 -3.36 5.89
CA GLN A 60 -26.44 -3.09 7.25
C GLN A 60 -26.14 -1.65 7.71
N LYS A 61 -25.08 -1.02 7.20
CA LYS A 61 -24.75 0.38 7.49
C LYS A 61 -25.74 1.34 6.81
N GLU A 62 -26.24 0.99 5.63
CA GLU A 62 -27.17 1.82 4.87
C GLU A 62 -28.58 1.85 5.48
N LYS A 63 -29.06 0.71 5.99
CA LYS A 63 -30.36 0.61 6.70
C LYS A 63 -30.43 1.43 7.99
N ARG A 64 -29.30 1.62 8.71
CA ARG A 64 -29.27 2.39 9.97
C ARG A 64 -29.12 3.90 9.78
N ARG A 65 -28.53 4.37 8.68
CA ARG A 65 -28.33 5.81 8.43
C ARG A 65 -29.58 6.52 7.87
N ASN A 66 -30.50 5.77 7.26
CA ASN A 66 -31.69 6.33 6.60
C ASN A 66 -33.01 6.22 7.38
N ALA A 67 -33.02 5.59 8.56
CA ALA A 67 -34.28 5.22 9.23
C ALA A 67 -34.96 6.34 10.07
N GLY A 68 -34.69 7.63 9.86
CA GLY A 68 -35.45 8.63 10.64
C GLY A 68 -35.22 10.12 10.43
N ARG A 69 -34.17 10.57 9.75
CA ARG A 69 -34.02 12.00 9.44
C ARG A 69 -34.50 12.29 8.03
N LYS A 70 -35.67 12.92 7.92
CA LYS A 70 -36.13 13.53 6.67
C LYS A 70 -35.04 14.46 6.16
N ALA A 71 -34.58 14.26 4.93
CA ALA A 71 -33.55 15.09 4.32
C ALA A 71 -34.00 16.56 4.29
N LYS A 72 -33.15 17.47 4.76
CA LYS A 72 -33.45 18.91 4.78
C LYS A 72 -33.69 19.40 3.36
N GLN A 73 -34.87 19.99 3.13
CA GLN A 73 -35.24 20.57 1.85
C GLN A 73 -34.79 22.03 1.78
N HIS A 74 -34.44 22.46 0.57
CA HIS A 74 -34.05 23.83 0.25
C HIS A 74 -34.91 24.33 -0.89
N THR A 75 -35.57 25.46 -0.67
CA THR A 75 -36.49 26.10 -1.62
C THR A 75 -35.78 27.23 -2.36
N VAL A 76 -35.79 27.19 -3.69
CA VAL A 76 -35.34 28.28 -4.57
C VAL A 76 -36.37 28.41 -5.69
N ASN A 77 -36.83 29.64 -5.96
CA ASN A 77 -37.80 29.96 -7.02
C ASN A 77 -39.07 29.09 -6.97
N GLY A 78 -39.59 28.82 -5.76
CA GLY A 78 -40.80 28.00 -5.55
C GLY A 78 -40.59 26.49 -5.67
N VAL A 79 -39.39 26.02 -6.00
CA VAL A 79 -39.06 24.59 -6.10
C VAL A 79 -38.30 24.15 -4.85
N SER A 80 -38.82 23.15 -4.13
CA SER A 80 -38.18 22.57 -2.94
C SER A 80 -37.53 21.23 -3.28
N ARG A 81 -36.20 21.14 -3.14
CA ARG A 81 -35.43 19.90 -3.35
C ARG A 81 -34.43 19.69 -2.22
N THR A 82 -33.98 18.45 -2.02
CA THR A 82 -32.79 18.20 -1.20
C THR A 82 -31.56 18.77 -1.90
N LEU A 83 -30.45 18.97 -1.17
CA LEU A 83 -29.19 19.38 -1.82
C LEU A 83 -28.75 18.37 -2.89
N GLN A 84 -28.95 17.07 -2.66
CA GLN A 84 -28.70 16.06 -3.67
C GLN A 84 -29.58 16.29 -4.92
N GLY A 85 -30.89 16.49 -4.73
CA GLY A 85 -31.80 16.77 -5.85
C GLY A 85 -31.51 18.07 -6.59
N TRP A 86 -30.92 19.07 -5.92
CA TRP A 86 -30.40 20.27 -6.57
C TRP A 86 -29.13 19.99 -7.38
N ALA A 87 -28.22 19.15 -6.87
CA ALA A 87 -27.02 18.76 -7.59
C ALA A 87 -27.37 18.00 -8.88
N ASP A 88 -28.30 17.05 -8.78
CA ASP A 88 -28.80 16.27 -9.92
C ASP A 88 -29.50 17.17 -10.95
N HIS A 89 -30.36 18.10 -10.50
CA HIS A 89 -31.02 19.08 -11.38
C HIS A 89 -30.03 20.00 -12.12
N LEU A 90 -28.92 20.36 -11.46
CA LEU A 90 -27.88 21.22 -12.04
C LEU A 90 -26.83 20.44 -12.84
N GLY A 91 -26.91 19.10 -12.90
CA GLY A 91 -25.93 18.26 -13.58
C GLY A 91 -24.52 18.35 -12.99
N ILE A 92 -24.40 18.65 -11.69
CA ILE A 92 -23.12 18.75 -10.97
C ILE A 92 -23.07 17.74 -9.83
N THR A 93 -21.86 17.39 -9.38
CA THR A 93 -21.74 16.50 -8.21
C THR A 93 -22.20 17.22 -6.94
N TYR A 94 -22.70 16.44 -5.97
CA TYR A 94 -23.03 16.95 -4.63
C TYR A 94 -21.87 17.73 -4.01
N GLN A 95 -20.63 17.24 -4.17
CA GLN A 95 -19.43 17.90 -3.63
C GLN A 95 -19.17 19.26 -4.29
N THR A 96 -19.40 19.37 -5.60
CA THR A 96 -19.31 20.65 -6.33
C THR A 96 -20.36 21.63 -5.80
N LEU A 97 -21.62 21.20 -5.63
CA LEU A 97 -22.69 22.03 -5.07
C LEU A 97 -22.34 22.48 -3.64
N HIS A 98 -21.90 21.55 -2.79
CA HIS A 98 -21.50 21.83 -1.41
C HIS A 98 -20.35 22.84 -1.33
N THR A 99 -19.37 22.75 -2.24
CA THR A 99 -18.24 23.68 -2.31
C THR A 99 -18.71 25.08 -2.73
N ARG A 100 -19.62 25.18 -3.71
CA ARG A 100 -20.21 26.46 -4.13
C ARG A 100 -21.00 27.13 -3.00
N LEU A 101 -21.71 26.34 -2.18
CA LEU A 101 -22.47 26.83 -1.04
C LEU A 101 -21.61 27.36 0.14
N LYS A 102 -20.30 27.13 0.14
CA LYS A 102 -19.40 27.74 1.13
C LYS A 102 -19.23 29.24 0.93
N THR A 103 -19.39 29.73 -0.30
CA THR A 103 -19.13 31.13 -0.68
C THR A 103 -20.33 31.82 -1.31
N ARG A 104 -21.40 31.10 -1.63
CA ARG A 104 -22.58 31.60 -2.36
C ARG A 104 -23.88 31.06 -1.80
N THR A 105 -24.98 31.76 -2.06
CA THR A 105 -26.33 31.29 -1.72
C THR A 105 -26.82 30.25 -2.74
N LEU A 106 -27.78 29.40 -2.34
CA LEU A 106 -28.32 28.39 -3.26
C LEU A 106 -28.99 29.01 -4.50
N ALA A 107 -29.63 30.17 -4.35
CA ALA A 107 -30.23 30.91 -5.46
C ALA A 107 -29.18 31.35 -6.49
N GLU A 108 -28.03 31.87 -6.04
CA GLU A 108 -26.91 32.22 -6.92
C GLU A 108 -26.37 30.99 -7.65
N VAL A 109 -26.22 29.85 -6.94
CA VAL A 109 -25.67 28.63 -7.54
C VAL A 109 -26.58 28.05 -8.61
N VAL A 110 -27.90 28.11 -8.43
CA VAL A 110 -28.90 27.66 -9.41
C VAL A 110 -28.88 28.54 -10.68
N ALA A 111 -28.58 29.83 -10.54
CA ALA A 111 -28.45 30.75 -11.66
C ALA A 111 -27.13 30.61 -12.44
N MET A 112 -26.16 29.80 -11.96
CA MET A 112 -24.88 29.61 -12.65
C MET A 112 -25.00 28.56 -13.78
N PRO A 113 -24.34 28.77 -14.92
CA PRO A 113 -24.29 27.76 -15.98
C PRO A 113 -23.64 26.47 -15.46
N ALA A 114 -24.24 25.33 -15.82
CA ALA A 114 -23.75 23.99 -15.52
C ALA A 114 -22.48 23.69 -16.35
N GLY A 115 -21.35 24.23 -15.90
CA GLY A 115 -20.04 23.94 -16.45
C GLY A 115 -19.03 23.78 -15.34
N ARG A 116 -18.08 22.85 -15.54
CA ARG A 116 -16.77 22.99 -14.88
C ARG A 116 -16.23 24.33 -15.35
N CYS A 117 -16.23 25.32 -14.47
CA CYS A 117 -15.37 26.48 -14.61
C CYS A 117 -13.93 25.95 -14.52
N MET A 118 -13.41 25.43 -15.64
CA MET A 118 -11.98 25.35 -15.82
C MET A 118 -11.48 26.77 -15.62
N ASN A 119 -10.59 26.99 -14.66
CA ASN A 119 -10.01 28.30 -14.42
C ASN A 119 -9.30 28.71 -15.72
N ARG A 120 -9.96 29.55 -16.51
CA ARG A 120 -9.41 30.13 -17.73
C ARG A 120 -8.76 31.43 -17.32
N HIS A 121 -7.59 31.66 -17.88
CA HIS A 121 -6.78 32.83 -17.58
C HIS A 121 -6.58 33.62 -18.86
N THR A 122 -6.90 34.91 -18.78
CA THR A 122 -6.76 35.85 -19.89
C THR A 122 -5.43 36.57 -19.79
N VAL A 123 -4.57 36.41 -20.79
CA VAL A 123 -3.29 37.12 -20.92
C VAL A 123 -3.16 37.61 -22.36
N ASN A 124 -2.85 38.89 -22.55
CA ASN A 124 -2.71 39.54 -23.86
C ASN A 124 -3.93 39.36 -24.79
N GLY A 125 -5.14 39.34 -24.23
CA GLY A 125 -6.39 39.18 -24.99
C GLY A 125 -6.77 37.72 -25.32
N GLU A 126 -5.88 36.76 -25.08
CA GLU A 126 -6.18 35.34 -25.25
C GLU A 126 -6.62 34.71 -23.93
N THR A 127 -7.70 33.91 -23.97
CA THR A 127 -8.24 33.23 -22.78
C THR A 127 -8.07 31.73 -22.92
N ARG A 128 -7.13 31.16 -22.17
CA ARG A 128 -6.79 29.73 -22.21
C ARG A 128 -6.78 29.11 -20.82
N THR A 129 -6.91 27.80 -20.72
CA THR A 129 -6.62 27.08 -19.47
C THR A 129 -5.11 27.03 -19.21
N ILE A 130 -4.69 26.71 -17.97
CA ILE A 130 -3.25 26.57 -17.67
C ILE A 130 -2.61 25.45 -18.52
N HIS A 131 -3.34 24.37 -18.80
CA HIS A 131 -2.85 23.29 -19.68
C HIS A 131 -2.62 23.81 -21.10
N GLU A 132 -3.61 24.49 -21.67
CA GLU A 132 -3.49 25.10 -23.01
C GLU A 132 -2.38 26.17 -23.07
N TRP A 133 -2.17 26.94 -22.00
CA TRP A 133 -1.04 27.86 -21.91
C TRP A 133 0.30 27.12 -21.87
N ALA A 134 0.40 25.99 -21.14
CA ALA A 134 1.61 25.18 -21.09
C ALA A 134 1.93 24.57 -22.47
N ASP A 135 0.91 24.06 -23.15
CA ASP A 135 1.03 23.50 -24.51
C ASP A 135 1.44 24.58 -25.51
N TYR A 136 0.83 25.76 -25.45
CA TYR A 136 1.18 26.91 -26.29
C TYR A 136 2.64 27.36 -26.08
N LEU A 137 3.14 27.29 -24.85
CA LEU A 137 4.51 27.64 -24.50
C LEU A 137 5.53 26.51 -24.74
N GLY A 138 5.08 25.30 -25.09
CA GLY A 138 5.95 24.13 -25.23
C GLY A 138 6.62 23.69 -23.92
N ILE A 139 6.00 23.96 -22.77
CA ILE A 139 6.49 23.57 -21.44
C ILE A 139 5.50 22.61 -20.75
N THR A 140 5.96 21.87 -19.75
CA THR A 140 5.04 21.01 -18.99
C THR A 140 4.09 21.85 -18.13
N TYR A 141 2.86 21.36 -17.93
CA TYR A 141 1.89 21.95 -17.00
C TYR A 141 2.51 22.23 -15.62
N HIS A 142 3.29 21.29 -15.09
CA HIS A 142 3.93 21.44 -13.79
C HIS A 142 5.00 22.55 -13.78
N ALA A 143 5.76 22.71 -14.85
CA ALA A 143 6.71 23.82 -14.98
C ALA A 143 5.99 25.18 -14.95
N LEU A 144 4.87 25.30 -15.67
CA LEU A 144 4.06 26.53 -15.65
C LEU A 144 3.47 26.79 -14.25
N ILE A 145 2.91 25.78 -13.58
CA ILE A 145 2.41 25.91 -12.20
C ILE A 145 3.52 26.36 -11.25
N LYS A 146 4.73 25.80 -11.35
CA LYS A 146 5.87 26.20 -10.52
C LYS A 146 6.28 27.66 -10.76
N ARG A 147 6.19 28.16 -12.00
CA ARG A 147 6.42 29.58 -12.31
C ARG A 147 5.35 30.47 -11.64
N MET A 148 4.10 30.05 -11.67
CA MET A 148 2.98 30.77 -11.06
C MET A 148 3.01 30.79 -9.52
N GLN A 149 3.81 29.94 -8.86
CA GLN A 149 3.94 29.96 -7.39
C GLN A 149 4.64 31.24 -6.89
N THR A 150 5.46 31.88 -7.71
CA THR A 150 6.24 33.07 -7.32
C THR A 150 5.96 34.29 -8.18
N ARG A 151 5.14 34.16 -9.22
CA ARG A 151 4.91 35.19 -10.25
C ARG A 151 3.48 35.18 -10.75
N THR A 152 3.08 36.27 -11.39
CA THR A 152 1.80 36.32 -12.10
C THR A 152 1.86 35.46 -13.37
N LEU A 153 0.71 35.07 -13.91
CA LEU A 153 0.68 34.26 -15.14
C LEU A 153 1.30 34.99 -16.34
N ALA A 154 1.10 36.31 -16.44
CA ALA A 154 1.69 37.12 -17.51
C ALA A 154 3.23 37.09 -17.47
N GLU A 155 3.81 37.22 -16.28
CA GLU A 155 5.25 37.10 -16.07
C GLU A 155 5.74 35.67 -16.33
N ALA A 156 4.97 34.65 -15.93
CA ALA A 156 5.30 33.25 -16.14
C ALA A 156 5.31 32.84 -17.63
N ILE A 157 4.44 33.45 -18.43
CA ILE A 157 4.37 33.31 -19.90
C ILE A 157 5.54 34.01 -20.58
N ALA A 158 5.93 35.20 -20.10
CA ALA A 158 7.03 35.98 -20.67
C ALA A 158 8.42 35.32 -20.49
N MET A 159 8.54 34.37 -19.57
CA MET A 159 9.78 33.61 -19.37
C MET A 159 10.00 32.60 -20.49
N ASN A 160 10.84 32.97 -21.46
CA ASN A 160 11.38 32.07 -22.46
C ASN A 160 12.61 31.30 -21.92
N ASP A 161 12.45 30.70 -20.74
CA ASP A 161 13.44 29.75 -20.24
C ASP A 161 13.07 28.40 -20.84
N GLY A 162 13.59 28.17 -22.05
CA GLY A 162 13.40 26.94 -22.81
C GLY A 162 13.82 25.74 -21.99
N HIS A 163 12.88 25.18 -21.22
CA HIS A 163 12.96 23.81 -20.75
C HIS A 163 12.76 22.93 -21.98
N LYS A 164 13.79 22.85 -22.83
CA LYS A 164 14.01 21.66 -23.66
C LYS A 164 13.82 20.49 -22.72
N MET A 165 12.92 19.58 -23.09
CA MET A 165 12.78 18.27 -22.44
C MET A 165 14.19 17.81 -22.07
N ARG A 166 14.51 17.78 -20.78
CA ARG A 166 15.76 17.16 -20.34
C ARG A 166 15.69 15.75 -20.91
N PRO A 167 16.61 15.31 -21.78
CA PRO A 167 16.61 13.93 -22.23
C PRO A 167 16.60 13.09 -20.96
N GLY A 168 15.52 12.33 -20.78
CA GLY A 168 15.19 11.74 -19.49
C GLY A 168 16.32 10.84 -19.04
N ASN A 169 17.15 11.30 -18.11
CA ASN A 169 18.19 10.54 -17.40
C ASN A 169 19.10 9.60 -18.24
N SER A 170 19.10 9.73 -19.57
CA SER A 170 19.70 8.76 -20.50
C SER A 170 21.19 8.97 -20.74
N GLY A 171 21.77 10.02 -20.16
CA GLY A 171 23.18 10.35 -20.28
C GLY A 171 24.05 9.93 -19.09
N ARG A 172 23.47 9.37 -18.02
CA ARG A 172 24.27 8.89 -16.90
C ARG A 172 24.83 7.52 -17.26
N GLN A 173 26.05 7.50 -17.78
CA GLN A 173 26.79 6.25 -17.98
C GLN A 173 26.75 5.45 -16.68
N PRO A 174 26.42 4.14 -16.75
CA PRO A 174 26.28 3.34 -15.56
C PRO A 174 27.63 3.30 -14.83
N GLN A 175 27.62 3.65 -13.55
CA GLN A 175 28.84 3.73 -12.75
C GLN A 175 29.43 2.33 -12.58
N LEU A 176 30.66 2.14 -13.05
CA LEU A 176 31.40 0.90 -12.87
C LEU A 176 32.03 0.87 -11.49
N HIS A 177 31.95 -0.28 -10.84
CA HIS A 177 32.52 -0.53 -9.53
C HIS A 177 33.49 -1.71 -9.60
N MET A 178 34.69 -1.50 -9.07
CA MET A 178 35.77 -2.49 -9.08
C MET A 178 35.75 -3.34 -7.81
N VAL A 179 35.66 -4.66 -7.98
CA VAL A 179 35.81 -5.65 -6.89
C VAL A 179 36.64 -6.81 -7.41
N ASN A 180 37.69 -7.19 -6.69
CA ASN A 180 38.58 -8.32 -7.02
C ASN A 180 39.16 -8.28 -8.46
N GLY A 181 39.43 -7.07 -8.99
CA GLY A 181 39.98 -6.89 -10.33
C GLY A 181 38.94 -6.85 -11.47
N GLU A 182 37.66 -7.07 -11.18
CA GLU A 182 36.59 -6.93 -12.16
C GLU A 182 35.85 -5.59 -12.00
N ALA A 183 35.60 -4.89 -13.10
CA ALA A 183 34.81 -3.65 -13.12
C ALA A 183 33.44 -3.90 -13.75
N LYS A 184 32.40 -3.91 -12.93
CA LYS A 184 31.00 -4.16 -13.33
C LYS A 184 30.08 -3.08 -12.77
N THR A 185 28.94 -2.87 -13.41
CA THR A 185 27.87 -2.02 -12.87
C THR A 185 27.22 -2.67 -11.66
N LEU A 186 26.50 -1.91 -10.82
CA LEU A 186 25.75 -2.51 -9.71
C LEU A 186 24.69 -3.52 -10.19
N GLU A 187 24.12 -3.32 -11.37
CA GLU A 187 23.16 -4.26 -11.94
C GLU A 187 23.85 -5.57 -12.35
N GLU A 188 25.00 -5.48 -13.02
CA GLU A 188 25.82 -6.66 -13.36
C GLU A 188 26.35 -7.39 -12.12
N TRP A 189 26.72 -6.66 -11.06
CA TRP A 189 27.10 -7.27 -9.78
C TRP A 189 25.93 -8.00 -9.12
N ALA A 190 24.73 -7.43 -9.16
CA ALA A 190 23.53 -8.08 -8.63
C ALA A 190 23.20 -9.36 -9.41
N ASP A 191 23.36 -9.31 -10.74
CA ASP A 191 23.16 -10.45 -11.63
C ASP A 191 24.19 -11.56 -11.40
N HIS A 192 25.46 -11.18 -11.23
CA HIS A 192 26.55 -12.11 -10.95
C HIS A 192 26.35 -12.92 -9.66
N ILE A 193 25.74 -12.32 -8.63
CA ILE A 193 25.48 -12.99 -7.33
C ILE A 193 24.03 -13.49 -7.18
N GLY A 194 23.20 -13.37 -8.23
CA GLY A 194 21.84 -13.91 -8.27
C GLY A 194 20.82 -13.19 -7.37
N ILE A 195 20.99 -11.89 -7.09
CA ILE A 195 20.03 -11.09 -6.31
C ILE A 195 19.45 -9.94 -7.12
N SER A 196 18.33 -9.37 -6.66
CA SER A 196 17.80 -8.15 -7.28
C SER A 196 18.71 -6.93 -7.05
N TYR A 197 18.73 -5.99 -7.99
CA TYR A 197 19.42 -4.71 -7.86
C TYR A 197 19.08 -4.01 -6.53
N ASN A 198 17.79 -3.96 -6.16
CA ASN A 198 17.35 -3.39 -4.89
C ASN A 198 17.87 -4.16 -3.67
N GLY A 199 18.02 -5.48 -3.78
CA GLY A 199 18.66 -6.32 -2.77
C GLY A 199 20.13 -5.91 -2.56
N LEU A 200 20.88 -5.71 -3.65
CA LEU A 200 22.26 -5.24 -3.57
C LEU A 200 22.36 -3.81 -2.99
N VAL A 201 21.50 -2.88 -3.44
CA VAL A 201 21.44 -1.51 -2.89
C VAL A 201 21.14 -1.53 -1.39
N THR A 202 20.29 -2.43 -0.93
CA THR A 202 19.99 -2.59 0.50
C THR A 202 21.20 -3.08 1.29
N ARG A 203 22.00 -4.02 0.73
CA ARG A 203 23.27 -4.47 1.34
C ARG A 203 24.26 -3.31 1.46
N LEU A 204 24.36 -2.46 0.44
CA LEU A 204 25.27 -1.31 0.40
C LEU A 204 24.93 -0.20 1.41
N LYS A 205 23.75 -0.20 2.02
CA LYS A 205 23.41 0.76 3.09
C LYS A 205 24.24 0.54 4.37
N THR A 206 24.75 -0.68 4.58
CA THR A 206 25.45 -1.04 5.83
C THR A 206 26.81 -1.69 5.61
N ARG A 207 27.20 -1.93 4.35
CA ARG A 207 28.43 -2.69 4.00
C ARG A 207 29.10 -2.11 2.78
N THR A 208 30.37 -2.46 2.60
CA THR A 208 31.12 -2.18 1.36
C THR A 208 30.65 -3.08 0.22
N LEU A 209 30.95 -2.71 -1.03
CA LEU A 209 30.56 -3.51 -2.20
C LEU A 209 31.22 -4.90 -2.19
N ALA A 210 32.48 -5.00 -1.79
CA ALA A 210 33.18 -6.29 -1.70
C ALA A 210 32.50 -7.24 -0.70
N GLU A 211 32.14 -6.74 0.48
CA GLU A 211 31.41 -7.50 1.49
C GLU A 211 29.99 -7.86 1.01
N ALA A 212 29.31 -6.92 0.33
CA ALA A 212 27.95 -7.14 -0.16
C ALA A 212 27.88 -8.22 -1.25
N VAL A 213 28.91 -8.33 -2.09
CA VAL A 213 29.07 -9.35 -3.14
C VAL A 213 29.47 -10.71 -2.56
N ALA A 214 30.29 -10.74 -1.51
CA ALA A 214 30.73 -11.99 -0.87
C ALA A 214 29.62 -12.71 -0.06
N MET A 215 28.51 -12.03 0.24
CA MET A 215 27.41 -12.61 1.00
C MET A 215 26.54 -13.56 0.16
N PRO A 216 26.09 -14.70 0.72
CA PRO A 216 25.17 -15.61 0.04
C PRO A 216 23.85 -14.91 -0.30
N PRO A 217 23.16 -15.29 -1.39
CA PRO A 217 21.87 -14.70 -1.76
C PRO A 217 20.83 -14.94 -0.66
N ASP A 218 20.17 -13.88 -0.20
CA ASP A 218 19.03 -14.02 0.72
C ASP A 218 17.83 -14.55 -0.08
N PRO A 219 17.17 -15.66 0.33
CA PRO A 219 16.00 -16.21 -0.36
C PRO A 219 14.91 -15.17 -0.64
N ARG A 220 14.78 -14.15 0.22
CA ARG A 220 13.78 -13.08 0.10
C ARG A 220 14.13 -12.03 -0.96
N CYS A 221 15.38 -11.99 -1.41
CA CYS A 221 15.90 -11.02 -2.38
C CYS A 221 16.30 -11.65 -3.72
N GLN A 222 16.09 -12.97 -3.86
CA GLN A 222 16.27 -13.68 -5.13
C GLN A 222 15.36 -13.07 -6.18
N ARG A 223 15.87 -12.90 -7.40
CA ARG A 223 15.05 -12.53 -8.54
C ARG A 223 14.11 -13.70 -8.83
N THR A 224 12.88 -13.63 -8.32
CA THR A 224 11.76 -14.42 -8.86
C THR A 224 11.42 -13.85 -10.24
N ARG A 225 12.26 -14.17 -11.25
CA ARG A 225 11.80 -14.13 -12.64
C ARG A 225 10.68 -15.16 -12.69
N GLY A 226 9.45 -14.70 -12.86
CA GLY A 226 8.26 -15.55 -12.91
C GLY A 226 8.32 -16.53 -14.08
N VAL A 227 9.02 -17.64 -13.88
CA VAL A 227 8.84 -18.94 -14.52
C VAL A 227 9.24 -19.92 -13.42
N SER A 228 8.27 -20.71 -12.95
CA SER A 228 8.51 -21.82 -12.04
C SER A 228 9.37 -22.87 -12.74
N SER A 229 10.69 -22.73 -12.68
CA SER A 229 11.65 -23.70 -13.23
C SER A 229 11.96 -24.86 -12.27
N ASN A 230 11.10 -25.11 -11.27
CA ASN A 230 11.21 -26.22 -10.33
C ASN A 230 9.97 -27.12 -10.36
N LEU A 231 9.47 -27.41 -11.57
CA LEU A 231 8.80 -28.68 -11.80
C LEU A 231 9.74 -29.49 -12.69
N GLU A 232 10.45 -30.46 -12.09
CA GLU A 232 10.80 -31.64 -12.86
C GLU A 232 9.50 -32.14 -13.49
N GLY A 233 9.55 -32.60 -14.74
CA GLY A 233 8.40 -33.16 -15.44
C GLY A 233 7.92 -34.42 -14.73
N PHE A 234 7.20 -34.24 -13.64
CA PHE A 234 6.55 -35.30 -12.90
C PHE A 234 5.20 -35.54 -13.56
N GLU A 235 5.00 -36.78 -13.94
CA GLU A 235 3.79 -37.34 -14.50
C GLU A 235 2.54 -36.86 -13.74
N GLY A 236 1.48 -36.69 -14.51
CA GLY A 236 0.26 -35.99 -14.14
C GLY A 236 -0.25 -36.28 -12.73
N THR A 237 -0.53 -35.20 -11.99
CA THR A 237 -1.50 -35.24 -10.90
C THR A 237 -2.75 -34.47 -11.33
N GLY A 238 -3.60 -35.23 -12.03
CA GLY A 238 -5.06 -35.18 -11.97
C GLY A 238 -5.72 -33.86 -11.61
N ALA A 239 -5.82 -32.95 -12.57
CA ALA A 239 -6.84 -31.91 -12.57
C ALA A 239 -8.04 -32.41 -13.40
N GLY A 240 -9.04 -32.98 -12.71
CA GLY A 240 -10.44 -32.99 -13.13
C GLY A 240 -10.77 -33.61 -14.48
N SER A 241 -10.72 -34.95 -14.58
CA SER A 241 -11.59 -35.68 -15.51
C SER A 241 -12.60 -36.45 -14.67
N THR A 242 -13.78 -35.87 -14.49
CA THR A 242 -14.94 -36.59 -13.95
C THR A 242 -15.37 -37.62 -15.00
N LEU A 243 -14.81 -38.82 -14.89
CA LEU A 243 -15.41 -40.03 -15.42
C LEU A 243 -16.84 -40.11 -14.86
N GLN A 244 -17.82 -39.86 -15.73
CA GLN A 244 -19.21 -40.19 -15.48
C GLN A 244 -19.32 -41.71 -15.46
N GLU A 245 -19.26 -42.30 -14.27
CA GLU A 245 -19.80 -43.64 -14.06
C GLU A 245 -21.32 -43.54 -14.19
N ILE A 246 -21.84 -44.04 -15.31
CA ILE A 246 -23.27 -44.22 -15.54
C ILE A 246 -23.67 -45.49 -14.76
N PRO A 247 -24.50 -45.41 -13.70
CA PRO A 247 -25.05 -46.62 -13.10
C PRO A 247 -26.08 -47.23 -14.06
N ASP A 248 -25.86 -48.48 -14.42
CA ASP A 248 -26.73 -49.32 -15.24
C ASP A 248 -27.95 -49.74 -14.40
N ILE A 249 -29.02 -48.95 -14.47
CA ILE A 249 -30.28 -49.20 -13.76
C ILE A 249 -31.26 -49.90 -14.71
N THR A 250 -31.31 -51.22 -14.65
CA THR A 250 -32.37 -52.02 -15.28
C THR A 250 -33.68 -51.88 -14.49
N LEU A 251 -34.62 -51.10 -15.02
CA LEU A 251 -36.01 -51.09 -14.56
C LEU A 251 -36.72 -52.33 -15.13
N GLN A 252 -37.06 -53.28 -14.25
CA GLN A 252 -37.95 -54.38 -14.60
C GLN A 252 -39.39 -53.88 -14.59
N ASP A 253 -40.00 -53.81 -15.77
CA ASP A 253 -41.44 -53.63 -15.93
C ASP A 253 -42.17 -54.87 -15.38
N LYS A 254 -43.07 -54.65 -14.42
CA LYS A 254 -44.05 -55.65 -14.01
C LYS A 254 -45.41 -55.28 -14.61
N PRO A 255 -46.01 -56.13 -15.46
CA PRO A 255 -47.30 -55.83 -16.04
C PRO A 255 -48.46 -56.20 -15.10
N ALA A 256 -49.51 -55.39 -15.23
CA ALA A 256 -50.94 -55.58 -14.93
C ALA A 256 -51.34 -55.98 -13.50
#